data_AF-D1W689-F1
#
_entry.id   AF-D1W689-F1
#
_cell.length_a   1.000
_cell.length_b   1.000
_cell.length_c   1.000
_cell.angle_alpha   90.00
_cell.angle_beta   90.00
_cell.angle_gamma   90.00
#
_symmetry.space_group_name_H-M   'P 1'
#
loop_
_entity.id
_entity.type
_entity.pdbx_description
1 polymer ?
#
loop_
_entity_poly.entity_id
_entity_poly.type
_entity_poly.pdbx_seq_one_letter_code
_entity_poly.pdbx_strand_id
1 'polypeptide(L)'
;MYFGGWHYLLFDLKGEYVMNPDSLKLEFCDKNIKIGKSLPFSATNTYKKNNTHIKNRLISVQLRYERKDKNQVFDDSLALFVLPSNFIMSNDKRVLTDSLRIVLRRPKKK
;
A
#
# COMPACT_ATOMS: atom_id res chain seq x y z
N MET A 1 5.69 -6.57 -2.56
CA MET A 1 6.61 -6.90 -3.68
C MET A 1 7.63 -5.79 -3.85
N TYR A 2 8.88 -6.09 -4.22
CA TYR A 2 9.88 -5.09 -4.62
C TYR A 2 10.19 -5.23 -6.11
N PHE A 3 10.04 -4.16 -6.88
CA PHE A 3 10.25 -4.19 -8.34
C PHE A 3 10.68 -2.80 -8.83
N GLY A 4 11.65 -2.73 -9.74
CA GLY A 4 12.07 -1.47 -10.37
C GLY A 4 12.50 -0.37 -9.39
N GLY A 5 13.05 -0.72 -8.22
CA GLY A 5 13.45 0.24 -7.20
C GLY A 5 12.38 0.57 -6.14
N TRP A 6 11.14 0.11 -6.32
CA TRP A 6 9.99 0.48 -5.51
C TRP A 6 9.35 -0.71 -4.79
N HIS A 7 8.75 -0.44 -3.62
CA HIS A 7 7.89 -1.40 -2.95
C HIS A 7 6.43 -1.22 -3.39
N TYR A 8 5.71 -2.32 -3.54
CA TYR A 8 4.30 -2.35 -3.92
C TYR A 8 3.50 -3.21 -2.94
N LEU A 9 2.34 -2.70 -2.54
CA LEU A 9 1.26 -3.49 -1.95
C LEU A 9 0.38 -4.03 -3.08
N LEU A 10 0.09 -5.33 -3.04
CA LEU A 10 -0.74 -6.01 -4.02
C LEU A 10 -1.99 -6.52 -3.33
N PHE A 11 -3.15 -6.22 -3.91
CA PHE A 11 -4.46 -6.68 -3.46
C PHE A 11 -5.08 -7.48 -4.60
N ASP A 12 -5.10 -8.81 -4.47
CA ASP A 12 -5.82 -9.68 -5.41
C ASP A 12 -7.28 -9.80 -4.96
N LEU A 13 -8.14 -8.98 -5.57
CA LEU A 13 -9.54 -8.86 -5.17
C LEU A 13 -10.41 -9.77 -6.04
N LYS A 14 -10.94 -10.84 -5.45
CA LYS A 14 -11.88 -11.79 -6.09
C LYS A 14 -13.31 -11.50 -5.63
N GLY A 15 -14.17 -11.08 -6.55
CA GLY A 15 -15.51 -10.60 -6.24
C GLY A 15 -15.67 -9.10 -6.53
N GLU A 16 -16.72 -8.51 -5.96
CA GLU A 16 -17.06 -7.09 -6.14
C GLU A 16 -16.73 -6.29 -4.88
N TYR A 17 -16.06 -5.17 -5.10
CA TYR A 17 -15.59 -4.29 -4.05
C TYR A 17 -15.77 -2.82 -4.45
N VAL A 18 -15.82 -1.97 -3.44
CA VAL A 18 -15.79 -0.52 -3.58
C VAL A 18 -14.45 -0.01 -3.06
N MET A 19 -13.74 0.74 -3.90
CA MET A 19 -12.44 1.31 -3.57
C MET A 19 -12.54 2.80 -3.24
N ASN A 20 -11.87 3.18 -2.15
CA ASN A 20 -11.71 4.56 -1.70
C ASN A 20 -10.22 4.89 -1.57
N PRO A 21 -9.54 5.31 -2.65
CA PRO A 21 -8.11 5.57 -2.66
C PRO A 21 -7.63 6.48 -1.52
N ASP A 22 -8.39 7.54 -1.20
CA ASP A 22 -8.02 8.52 -0.18
C ASP A 22 -8.13 7.97 1.25
N SER A 23 -8.85 6.85 1.42
CA SER A 23 -9.01 6.22 2.73
C SER A 23 -7.86 5.29 3.09
N LEU A 24 -6.87 5.07 2.22
CA LEU A 24 -5.73 4.21 2.54
C LEU A 24 -4.88 4.84 3.65
N LYS A 25 -4.73 4.11 4.76
CA LYS A 25 -3.92 4.53 5.90
C LYS A 25 -2.71 3.61 6.03
N LEU A 26 -1.55 4.22 5.94
CA LEU A 26 -0.26 3.56 6.03
C LEU A 26 0.56 4.25 7.11
N GLU A 27 1.31 3.48 7.88
CA GLU A 27 2.17 4.02 8.94
C GLU A 27 3.46 3.22 9.00
N PHE A 28 4.62 3.88 8.92
CA PHE A 28 5.90 3.22 9.16
C PHE A 28 6.19 3.20 10.67
N CYS A 29 6.78 2.11 11.14
CA CYS A 29 7.25 2.04 12.53
C CYS A 29 8.38 3.05 12.81
N ASP A 30 9.16 3.37 11.77
CA ASP A 30 10.20 4.40 11.83
C ASP A 30 9.60 5.78 11.54
N LYS A 31 9.63 6.65 12.56
CA LYS A 31 9.12 8.03 12.51
C LYS A 31 9.93 8.94 11.58
N ASN A 32 11.12 8.52 11.16
CA ASN A 32 11.94 9.26 10.20
C ASN A 32 11.48 9.06 8.76
N ILE A 33 10.56 8.12 8.51
CA ILE A 33 10.01 7.86 7.19
C ILE A 33 8.72 8.67 6.99
N LYS A 34 8.71 9.51 5.97
CA LYS A 34 7.52 10.23 5.51
C LYS A 34 6.90 9.48 4.33
N ILE A 35 5.62 9.17 4.43
CA ILE A 35 4.85 8.56 3.33
C ILE A 35 4.42 9.65 2.36
N GLY A 36 4.70 9.43 1.08
CA GLY A 36 4.23 10.25 -0.02
C GLY A 36 2.85 9.83 -0.51
N LYS A 37 2.25 10.62 -1.40
CA LYS A 37 0.96 10.26 -1.99
C LYS A 37 1.12 9.06 -2.92
N SER A 38 0.40 7.99 -2.61
CA SER A 38 0.38 6.76 -3.38
C SER A 38 -1.03 6.53 -3.93
N LEU A 39 -1.13 6.29 -5.24
CA LEU A 39 -2.40 5.98 -5.88
C LEU A 39 -2.49 4.49 -6.21
N PRO A 40 -3.63 3.83 -5.96
CA PRO A 40 -3.90 2.49 -6.46
C PRO A 40 -4.05 2.51 -7.98
N PHE A 41 -3.49 1.48 -8.62
CA PHE A 41 -3.62 1.26 -10.05
C PHE A 41 -3.74 -0.23 -10.36
N SER A 42 -4.39 -0.54 -11.47
CA SER A 42 -4.31 -1.83 -12.15
C SER A 42 -3.72 -1.58 -13.54
N ALA A 43 -3.18 -2.61 -14.20
CA ALA A 43 -2.43 -2.54 -15.46
C ALA A 43 -2.70 -1.31 -16.36
N THR A 44 -3.97 -1.00 -16.67
CA THR A 44 -4.39 0.12 -17.52
C THR A 44 -5.03 1.30 -16.78
N ASN A 45 -5.46 1.14 -15.53
CA ASN A 45 -6.33 2.09 -14.83
C ASN A 45 -5.69 2.60 -13.55
N THR A 46 -5.61 3.93 -13.38
CA THR A 46 -5.28 4.55 -12.09
C THR A 46 -6.55 5.00 -11.39
N TYR A 47 -6.76 4.55 -10.16
CA TYR A 47 -7.97 4.87 -9.40
C TYR A 47 -7.72 6.11 -8.54
N LYS A 48 -8.35 7.22 -8.93
CA LYS A 48 -8.26 8.52 -8.25
C LYS A 48 -9.54 8.90 -7.50
N LYS A 49 -10.67 8.32 -7.88
CA LYS A 49 -11.99 8.66 -7.35
C LYS A 49 -12.40 7.66 -6.27
N ASN A 50 -12.94 8.16 -5.17
CA ASN A 50 -13.59 7.32 -4.16
C ASN A 50 -14.90 6.71 -4.71
N ASN A 51 -15.40 5.68 -4.02
CA ASN A 51 -16.56 4.89 -4.43
C ASN A 51 -16.42 4.28 -5.83
N THR A 52 -15.21 3.86 -6.20
CA THR A 52 -15.00 3.19 -7.49
C THR A 52 -15.31 1.70 -7.35
N HIS A 53 -16.27 1.21 -8.12
CA HIS A 53 -16.58 -0.22 -8.18
C HIS A 53 -15.49 -0.97 -8.95
N ILE A 54 -14.96 -2.02 -8.33
CA ILE A 54 -13.95 -2.90 -8.93
C ILE A 54 -14.41 -4.35 -8.78
N LYS A 55 -14.19 -5.14 -9.82
CA LYS A 55 -14.56 -6.55 -9.85
C LYS A 55 -13.42 -7.39 -10.39
N ASN A 56 -13.08 -8.47 -9.70
CA ASN A 56 -12.08 -9.47 -10.11
C ASN A 56 -10.78 -8.83 -10.63
N ARG A 57 -10.14 -8.01 -9.80
CA ARG A 57 -9.03 -7.15 -10.24
C ARG A 57 -7.84 -7.22 -9.27
N LEU A 58 -6.65 -7.39 -9.83
CA LEU A 58 -5.40 -7.15 -9.12
C LEU A 58 -5.12 -5.66 -9.05
N ILE A 59 -5.01 -5.14 -7.84
CA ILE A 59 -4.70 -3.74 -7.56
C ILE A 59 -3.31 -3.64 -6.97
N SER A 60 -2.53 -2.72 -7.48
CA SER A 60 -1.20 -2.39 -7.00
C SER A 60 -1.20 -0.99 -6.42
N VAL A 61 -0.57 -0.82 -5.25
CA VAL A 61 -0.27 0.49 -4.67
C VAL A 61 1.24 0.63 -4.58
N GLN A 62 1.81 1.53 -5.36
CA GLN A 62 3.23 1.86 -5.25
C GLN A 62 3.46 2.63 -3.94
N LEU A 63 4.32 2.13 -3.07
CA LEU A 63 4.68 2.81 -1.83
C LEU A 63 5.73 3.87 -2.13
N ARG A 64 5.34 5.15 -2.00
CA ARG A 64 6.27 6.28 -2.07
C ARG A 64 6.59 6.71 -0.66
N TYR A 65 7.85 6.69 -0.29
CA TYR A 65 8.28 7.14 1.03
C TYR A 65 9.71 7.68 0.96
N GLU A 66 9.98 8.65 1.82
CA GLU A 66 11.27 9.34 1.90
C GLU A 66 11.73 9.32 3.36
N ARG A 67 13.02 9.05 3.56
CA ARG A 67 13.65 9.13 4.88
C ARG A 67 14.14 10.56 5.12
N LYS A 68 13.91 11.09 6.31
CA LYS A 68 14.38 12.43 6.71
C LYS A 68 15.86 12.42 7.12
N ASP A 69 16.35 11.31 7.65
CA ASP A 69 17.73 11.11 8.08
C ASP A 69 18.60 10.64 6.90
N LYS A 70 19.45 11.55 6.42
CA LYS A 70 20.31 11.33 5.23
C LYS A 70 21.50 10.37 5.47
N ASN A 71 21.73 9.91 6.70
CA ASN A 71 23.02 9.35 7.11
C ASN A 71 22.98 7.90 7.65
N GLN A 72 21.83 7.22 7.68
CA GLN A 72 21.79 5.82 8.13
C GLN A 72 21.83 4.85 6.94
N VAL A 73 22.82 3.96 6.99
CA VAL A 73 22.87 2.75 6.17
C VAL A 73 21.54 2.02 6.32
N PHE A 74 20.93 1.65 5.20
CA PHE A 74 19.67 0.91 5.21
C PHE A 74 19.82 -0.32 6.08
N ASP A 75 19.10 -0.38 7.19
CA ASP A 75 18.76 -1.66 7.77
C ASP A 75 17.87 -2.35 6.72
N ASP A 76 18.24 -3.57 6.31
CA ASP A 76 17.73 -4.23 5.09
C ASP A 76 16.20 -4.47 5.11
N SER A 77 15.56 -4.23 6.24
CA SER A 77 14.12 -4.40 6.46
C SER A 77 13.44 -3.20 7.10
N LEU A 78 12.34 -2.73 6.50
CA LEU A 78 11.47 -1.68 7.04
C LEU A 78 10.11 -2.26 7.45
N ALA A 79 9.60 -1.90 8.62
CA ALA A 79 8.27 -2.30 9.05
C ALA A 79 7.22 -1.23 8.70
N LEU A 80 6.21 -1.64 7.93
CA LEU A 80 5.05 -0.87 7.52
C LEU A 80 3.79 -1.47 8.15
N PHE A 81 2.91 -0.64 8.66
CA PHE A 81 1.57 -1.00 9.07
C PHE A 81 0.55 -0.51 8.04
N VAL A 82 -0.35 -1.41 7.64
CA VAL A 82 -1.58 -1.06 6.93
C VAL A 82 -2.68 -1.00 7.98
N LEU A 83 -3.19 0.20 8.24
CA LEU A 83 -4.17 0.42 9.31
C LEU A 83 -5.59 0.12 8.83
N PRO A 84 -6.53 -0.21 9.74
CA PRO A 84 -7.93 -0.38 9.41
C PRO A 84 -8.48 0.85 8.69
N SER A 85 -9.12 0.64 7.55
CA SER A 85 -9.62 1.75 6.76
C SER A 85 -10.70 1.37 5.75
N ASN A 86 -11.39 2.39 5.22
CA ASN A 86 -12.40 2.23 4.17
C ASN A 86 -11.79 2.04 2.77
N PHE A 87 -10.48 1.80 2.66
CA PHE A 87 -9.78 1.72 1.38
C PHE A 87 -10.41 0.71 0.42
N ILE A 88 -10.75 -0.47 0.94
CA ILE A 88 -11.49 -1.51 0.23
C ILE A 88 -12.69 -1.91 1.09
N MET A 89 -13.87 -1.79 0.51
CA MET A 89 -15.14 -2.17 1.11
C MET A 89 -15.77 -3.31 0.30
N SER A 90 -16.47 -4.22 0.95
CA SER A 90 -17.29 -5.25 0.33
C SER A 90 -18.62 -5.30 1.06
N ASN A 91 -19.75 -5.19 0.35
CA ASN A 91 -21.09 -5.17 0.94
C ASN A 91 -21.20 -4.22 2.15
N ASP A 92 -20.74 -2.98 1.98
CA ASP A 92 -20.68 -1.92 3.01
C ASP A 92 -19.85 -2.24 4.27
N LYS A 93 -19.07 -3.33 4.25
CA LYS A 93 -18.15 -3.71 5.33
C LYS A 93 -16.71 -3.48 4.90
N ARG A 94 -15.87 -3.04 5.86
CA ARG A 94 -14.43 -2.89 5.65
C ARG A 94 -13.80 -4.25 5.44
N VAL A 95 -12.94 -4.36 4.44
CA VAL A 95 -12.08 -5.54 4.27
C VAL A 95 -10.86 -5.46 5.20
N LEU A 96 -10.33 -4.26 5.40
CA LEU A 96 -9.22 -4.01 6.33
C LEU A 96 -9.79 -3.61 7.70
N THR A 97 -10.05 -4.62 8.54
CA THR A 97 -10.59 -4.44 9.91
C THR A 97 -9.50 -4.28 10.96
N ASP A 98 -8.35 -4.91 10.75
CA ASP A 98 -7.24 -4.96 11.69
C ASP A 98 -5.96 -4.36 11.10
N SER A 99 -5.06 -3.94 11.99
CA SER A 99 -3.75 -3.44 11.59
C SER A 99 -2.87 -4.59 11.11
N LEU A 100 -2.42 -4.52 9.86
CA LEU A 100 -1.52 -5.52 9.29
C LEU A 100 -0.08 -5.01 9.32
N ARG A 101 0.82 -5.75 9.96
CA ARG A 101 2.26 -5.47 9.93
C ARG A 101 2.91 -6.17 8.74
N ILE A 102 3.58 -5.41 7.88
CA ILE A 102 4.30 -5.88 6.70
C ILE A 102 5.76 -5.48 6.84
N VAL A 103 6.65 -6.46 6.65
CA VAL A 103 8.10 -6.20 6.61
C VAL A 103 8.52 -6.07 5.14
N LEU A 104 8.91 -4.86 4.75
CA LEU A 104 9.47 -4.57 3.44
C LEU A 104 10.94 -5.01 3.43
N ARG A 105 11.29 -5.94 2.55
CA ARG A 105 12.66 -6.40 2.35
C ARG A 105 13.11 -6.09 0.94
N ARG A 106 14.34 -5.59 0.81
CA ARG A 106 15.01 -5.53 -0.49
C ARG A 106 15.61 -6.90 -0.81
N PRO A 107 15.49 -7.40 -2.04
CA PRO A 107 16.22 -8.59 -2.43
C PRO A 107 17.72 -8.29 -2.33
N LYS A 108 18.47 -9.17 -1.65
CA LYS A 108 19.93 -9.10 -1.63
C LYS A 108 20.43 -9.23 -3.07
N LYS A 109 21.35 -8.35 -3.50
CA LYS A 109 22.07 -8.58 -4.75
C LYS A 109 22.77 -9.94 -4.62
N LYS A 110 22.46 -10.86 -5.54
CA LYS A 110 23.22 -12.10 -5.69
C LYS A 110 24.59 -11.80 -6.27
#